data_AF-A0A9Q1A948-F1
#
_entry.id   AF-A0A9Q1A948-F1
#
_cell.length_a   1.000
_cell.length_b   1.000
_cell.length_c   1.000
_cell.angle_alpha   90.00
_cell.angle_beta   90.00
_cell.angle_gamma   90.00
#
_symmetry.space_group_name_H-M   'P 1'
#
loop_
_entity.id
_entity.type
_entity.pdbx_description
1 polymer ?
#
loop_
_entity_poly.entity_id
_entity_poly.type
_entity_poly.pdbx_seq_one_letter_code
_entity_poly.pdbx_strand_id
1 'polypeptide(L)'
;MSSSTLSKRHRVGYALPPKKIQAFIQPSLIHHADQHNIDLIPIDPSKPLIEQGPLDCVIHKLYDPDWMSQLRHFSSLNSDALIIDPLDSIQGIHNRISMLQAVSNLKVSERKQVLDVPRQVFF
;
A
#
# COMPACT_ATOMS: atom_id res chain seq x y z
N MET A 1 16.36 3.45 -38.02
CA MET A 1 16.37 4.29 -36.80
C MET A 1 15.19 3.83 -35.96
N SER A 2 15.44 2.92 -35.01
CA SER A 2 14.40 2.34 -34.17
C SER A 2 14.12 3.31 -33.03
N SER A 3 12.98 3.99 -33.07
CA SER A 3 12.50 4.78 -31.95
C SER A 3 12.21 3.83 -30.79
N SER A 4 13.14 3.71 -29.85
CA SER A 4 12.84 3.13 -28.54
C SER A 4 11.79 4.03 -27.90
N THR A 5 10.56 3.55 -27.79
CA THR A 5 9.60 4.12 -26.86
C THR A 5 10.26 4.06 -25.48
N LEU A 6 10.72 5.19 -24.96
CA LEU A 6 11.16 5.31 -23.57
C LEU A 6 10.02 4.76 -22.72
N SER A 7 10.23 3.61 -22.08
CA SER A 7 9.25 3.02 -21.17
C SER A 7 9.01 4.03 -20.04
N LYS A 8 7.76 4.50 -19.91
CA LYS A 8 7.37 5.43 -18.84
C LYS A 8 7.78 4.81 -17.51
N ARG A 9 8.50 5.57 -16.69
CA ARG A 9 8.80 5.18 -15.30
C ARG A 9 7.60 5.48 -14.42
N HIS A 10 7.28 4.57 -13.51
CA HIS A 10 6.22 4.71 -12.54
C HIS A 10 6.75 5.33 -11.24
N ARG A 11 6.11 6.39 -10.77
CA ARG A 11 6.47 7.10 -9.54
C ARG A 11 5.65 6.56 -8.38
N VAL A 12 6.28 5.76 -7.54
CA VAL A 12 5.65 5.11 -6.39
C VAL A 12 6.12 5.80 -5.11
N GLY A 13 5.24 6.64 -4.55
CA GLY A 13 5.47 7.26 -3.25
C GLY A 13 5.30 6.27 -2.11
N TYR A 14 6.15 6.32 -1.09
CA TYR A 14 5.98 5.50 0.12
C TYR A 14 6.00 6.32 1.41
N ALA A 15 5.01 6.07 2.27
CA ALA A 15 4.86 6.66 3.60
C ALA A 15 4.75 5.55 4.65
N LEU A 16 5.87 5.21 5.30
CA LEU A 16 5.97 4.05 6.19
C LEU A 16 6.60 4.45 7.53
N PRO A 17 6.27 3.75 8.63
CA PRO A 17 6.96 3.97 9.91
C PRO A 17 8.48 3.78 9.78
N PRO A 18 9.32 4.51 10.53
CA PRO A 18 10.79 4.49 10.37
C PRO A 18 11.41 3.08 10.41
N LYS A 19 10.97 2.24 11.35
CA LYS A 19 11.42 0.84 11.44
C LYS A 19 11.09 0.02 10.18
N LYS A 20 9.96 0.33 9.53
CA LYS A 20 9.53 -0.36 8.30
C LYS A 20 10.35 0.11 7.10
N ILE A 21 10.66 1.41 7.01
CA ILE A 21 11.57 1.92 5.98
C ILE A 21 12.92 1.22 6.09
N GLN A 22 13.50 1.18 7.29
CA GLN A 22 14.78 0.53 7.56
C GLN A 22 14.79 -0.98 7.26
N ALA A 23 13.64 -1.66 7.31
CA ALA A 23 13.57 -3.09 7.03
C ALA A 23 13.19 -3.41 5.58
N PHE A 24 12.40 -2.55 4.92
CA PHE A 24 11.81 -2.82 3.60
C PHE A 24 12.49 -2.08 2.46
N ILE A 25 12.87 -0.81 2.67
CA ILE A 25 13.49 0.02 1.62
C ILE A 25 15.01 -0.24 1.65
N GLN A 26 15.38 -1.47 1.29
CA GLN A 26 16.76 -1.93 1.21
C GLN A 26 17.33 -1.72 -0.18
N PRO A 27 18.67 -1.67 -0.34
CA PRO A 27 19.31 -1.52 -1.65
C PRO A 27 18.83 -2.54 -2.69
N SER A 28 18.52 -3.77 -2.27
CA SER A 28 17.99 -4.81 -3.15
C SER A 28 16.63 -4.45 -3.75
N LEU A 29 15.72 -3.91 -2.95
CA LEU A 29 14.40 -3.47 -3.44
C LEU A 29 14.53 -2.26 -4.35
N ILE A 30 15.39 -1.29 -4.00
CA ILE A 30 15.62 -0.09 -4.81
C ILE A 30 16.19 -0.48 -6.18
N HIS A 31 17.19 -1.37 -6.20
CA HIS A 31 17.77 -1.87 -7.45
C HIS A 31 16.74 -2.62 -8.30
N HIS A 32 15.95 -3.50 -7.67
CA HIS A 32 14.90 -4.21 -8.37
C HIS A 32 13.83 -3.26 -8.93
N ALA A 33 13.40 -2.25 -8.18
CA ALA A 33 12.46 -1.24 -8.67
C ALA A 33 13.03 -0.50 -9.89
N ASP A 34 14.30 -0.11 -9.84
CA ASP A 34 14.97 0.59 -10.94
C ASP A 34 15.01 -0.25 -12.24
N GLN A 35 15.34 -1.53 -12.14
CA GLN A 35 15.31 -2.48 -13.27
C GLN A 35 13.92 -2.65 -13.89
N HIS A 36 12.87 -2.34 -13.12
CA HIS A 36 11.48 -2.45 -13.53
C HIS A 36 10.83 -1.08 -13.84
N ASN A 37 11.63 -0.03 -14.07
CA ASN A 37 11.17 1.32 -14.37
C ASN A 37 10.27 1.91 -13.27
N ILE A 38 10.61 1.66 -12.00
CA ILE A 38 9.88 2.19 -10.84
C ILE A 38 10.80 3.09 -10.04
N ASP A 39 10.35 4.32 -9.79
CA ASP A 39 10.99 5.25 -8.88
C ASP A 39 10.29 5.17 -7.52
N LEU A 40 10.99 4.65 -6.51
CA LEU A 40 10.52 4.66 -5.13
C LEU A 40 10.84 6.00 -4.48
N ILE A 41 9.81 6.76 -4.12
CA ILE A 41 9.94 8.14 -3.64
C ILE A 41 9.50 8.20 -2.17
N PRO A 42 10.38 8.57 -1.23
CA PRO A 42 9.96 8.78 0.15
C PRO A 42 8.98 9.96 0.21
N ILE A 43 7.84 9.76 0.87
CA ILE A 43 6.88 10.82 1.19
C ILE A 43 7.20 11.37 2.57
N ASP A 44 7.22 12.69 2.68
CA ASP A 44 7.31 13.42 3.94
C ASP A 44 5.88 13.69 4.46
N PRO A 45 5.41 12.99 5.51
CA PRO A 45 4.05 13.17 6.02
C PRO A 45 3.84 14.53 6.72
N SER A 46 4.91 15.29 6.98
CA SER A 46 4.80 16.65 7.55
C SER A 46 4.43 17.72 6.51
N LYS A 47 4.39 17.35 5.22
CA LYS A 47 4.04 18.23 4.10
C LYS A 47 2.79 17.72 3.39
N PRO A 48 2.03 18.61 2.71
CA PRO A 48 0.86 18.18 1.94
C PRO A 48 1.23 17.14 0.88
N LEU A 49 0.55 15.98 0.88
CA LEU A 49 0.80 14.90 -0.09
C LEU A 49 0.62 15.35 -1.55
N ILE A 50 -0.36 16.22 -1.80
CA ILE A 50 -0.67 16.72 -3.15
C ILE A 50 0.49 17.49 -3.80
N GLU A 51 1.37 18.07 -2.98
CA GLU A 51 2.54 18.85 -3.44
C GLU A 51 3.77 17.98 -3.66
N GLN A 52 3.71 16.69 -3.32
CA GLN A 52 4.83 15.74 -3.41
C GLN A 52 4.77 14.88 -4.67
N GLY A 53 3.80 15.13 -5.55
CA GLY A 53 3.56 14.44 -6.82
C GLY A 53 3.87 15.26 -8.08
N PRO A 54 3.72 14.70 -9.29
CA PRO A 54 2.80 13.59 -9.62
C PRO A 54 3.28 12.21 -9.14
N LEU A 55 2.37 11.39 -8.61
CA LEU A 55 2.62 10.00 -8.21
C LEU A 55 1.63 9.10 -8.95
N ASP A 56 2.10 7.98 -9.49
CA ASP A 56 1.25 6.95 -10.08
C ASP A 56 0.69 6.00 -9.00
N CYS A 57 1.36 5.91 -7.84
CA CYS A 57 0.95 5.07 -6.72
C CYS A 57 1.46 5.62 -5.38
N VAL A 58 0.71 5.40 -4.31
CA VAL A 58 1.09 5.66 -2.92
C VAL A 58 1.00 4.36 -2.12
N ILE A 59 2.12 3.90 -1.57
CA ILE A 59 2.18 2.79 -0.60
C ILE A 59 2.28 3.39 0.79
N HIS A 60 1.38 3.01 1.70
CA HIS A 60 1.35 3.62 3.02
C HIS A 60 1.09 2.64 4.16
N LYS A 61 1.54 3.03 5.35
CA LYS A 61 1.27 2.33 6.61
C LYS A 61 1.19 3.28 7.79
N LEU A 62 0.74 4.50 7.53
CA LEU A 62 0.41 5.51 8.54
C LEU A 62 -1.11 5.56 8.64
N TYR A 63 -1.64 5.77 9.85
CA TYR A 63 -3.08 5.64 10.13
C TYR A 63 -3.63 6.77 10.99
N ASP A 64 -2.83 7.81 11.22
CA ASP A 64 -3.30 9.01 11.90
C ASP A 64 -4.36 9.74 11.06
N PRO A 65 -5.34 10.41 11.70
CA PRO A 65 -6.45 11.04 10.99
C PRO A 65 -6.02 12.05 9.92
N ASP A 66 -4.95 12.80 10.19
CA ASP A 66 -4.42 13.82 9.28
C ASP A 66 -3.88 13.17 8.00
N TRP A 67 -3.06 12.12 8.13
CA TRP A 67 -2.59 11.34 7.00
C TRP A 67 -3.74 10.74 6.18
N MET A 68 -4.75 10.17 6.85
CA MET A 68 -5.92 9.60 6.16
C MET A 68 -6.72 10.68 5.41
N SER A 69 -6.83 11.89 5.96
CA SER A 69 -7.42 13.04 5.28
C SER A 69 -6.63 13.44 4.03
N GLN A 70 -5.29 13.50 4.14
CA GLN A 70 -4.41 13.78 3.01
C GLN A 70 -4.56 12.76 1.88
N LEU A 71 -4.64 11.45 2.20
CA LEU A 71 -4.86 10.41 1.20
C LEU A 71 -6.22 10.53 0.49
N ARG A 72 -7.30 10.84 1.23
CA ARG A 72 -8.62 11.09 0.62
C ARG A 72 -8.58 12.28 -0.33
N HIS A 73 -7.94 13.37 0.10
CA HIS A 73 -7.79 14.56 -0.73
C HIS A 73 -6.97 14.26 -2.00
N PHE A 74 -5.81 13.61 -1.85
CA PHE A 74 -4.97 13.18 -2.97
C PHE A 74 -5.74 12.29 -3.96
N SER A 75 -6.47 11.28 -3.46
CA SER A 75 -7.27 10.37 -4.29
C SER A 75 -8.37 11.10 -5.06
N SER A 76 -9.02 12.10 -4.44
CA SER A 76 -10.08 12.87 -5.09
C SER A 76 -9.60 13.71 -6.27
N LEU A 77 -8.32 14.10 -6.28
CA LEU A 77 -7.70 14.90 -7.33
C LEU A 77 -6.89 14.06 -8.34
N ASN A 78 -6.55 12.81 -7.99
CA ASN A 78 -5.70 11.92 -8.78
C ASN A 78 -6.38 10.55 -8.90
N SER A 79 -7.47 10.48 -9.67
CA SER A 79 -8.26 9.24 -9.84
C SER A 79 -7.47 8.07 -10.42
N ASP A 80 -6.42 8.37 -11.19
CA ASP A 80 -5.56 7.38 -11.83
C ASP A 80 -4.44 6.86 -10.91
N ALA A 81 -4.19 7.54 -9.78
CA ALA A 81 -3.17 7.15 -8.83
C ALA A 81 -3.68 6.09 -7.86
N LEU A 82 -2.95 5.00 -7.73
CA LEU A 82 -3.32 3.90 -6.83
C LEU A 82 -2.92 4.20 -5.38
N ILE A 83 -3.76 3.83 -4.42
CA ILE A 83 -3.44 3.87 -2.98
C ILE A 83 -3.41 2.45 -2.44
N ILE A 84 -2.27 2.03 -1.92
CA ILE A 84 -2.03 0.68 -1.40
C ILE A 84 -1.68 0.77 0.10
N ASP A 85 -2.47 0.20 1.00
CA ASP A 85 -3.77 -0.43 0.78
C ASP A 85 -4.91 0.61 0.68
N PRO A 86 -6.05 0.27 0.03
CA PRO A 86 -7.21 1.15 -0.02
C PRO A 86 -7.69 1.56 1.39
N LEU A 87 -8.12 2.81 1.52
CA LEU A 87 -8.49 3.41 2.81
C LEU A 87 -9.55 2.61 3.57
N ASP A 88 -10.53 2.05 2.85
CA ASP A 88 -11.65 1.32 3.43
C ASP A 88 -11.28 -0.12 3.84
N SER A 89 -10.19 -0.68 3.30
CA SER A 89 -9.72 -2.03 3.61
C SER A 89 -8.90 -2.10 4.90
N ILE A 90 -8.30 -0.99 5.30
CA ILE A 90 -7.39 -0.92 6.46
C ILE A 90 -8.14 -1.16 7.78
N GLN A 91 -9.35 -0.61 7.95
CA GLN A 91 -10.12 -0.74 9.19
C GLN A 91 -10.45 -2.20 9.53
N GLY A 92 -10.75 -3.01 8.52
CA GLY A 92 -11.09 -4.43 8.69
C GLY A 92 -9.97 -5.28 9.29
N ILE A 93 -8.71 -4.86 9.16
CA ILE A 93 -7.54 -5.61 9.64
C ILE A 93 -6.97 -5.08 10.97
N HIS A 94 -7.54 -4.01 11.54
CA HIS A 94 -7.11 -3.47 12.83
C HIS A 94 -7.61 -4.26 14.05
N ASN A 95 -8.66 -5.08 13.89
CA ASN A 95 -9.20 -5.93 14.94
C ASN A 95 -9.08 -7.40 14.51
N ARG A 96 -8.59 -8.26 15.43
CA ARG A 96 -8.47 -9.70 15.18
C ARG A 96 -9.81 -10.33 14.80
N ILE A 97 -10.92 -9.91 15.42
CA ILE A 97 -12.26 -10.41 15.13
C ILE A 97 -12.65 -10.09 13.69
N SER A 98 -12.57 -8.83 13.27
CA SER A 98 -12.92 -8.42 11.90
C SER A 98 -12.01 -9.04 10.85
N MET A 99 -10.71 -9.17 11.18
CA MET A 99 -9.74 -9.84 10.31
C MET A 99 -10.09 -11.32 10.10
N LEU A 100 -10.46 -12.04 11.17
CA LEU A 100 -10.84 -13.45 11.09
C LEU A 100 -12.20 -13.65 10.41
N GLN A 101 -13.15 -12.73 10.60
CA GLN A 101 -14.42 -12.72 9.88
C GLN A 101 -14.23 -12.59 8.36
N ALA A 102 -13.20 -11.87 7.90
CA ALA A 102 -12.89 -11.82 6.47
C ALA A 102 -12.53 -13.22 5.93
N VAL A 103 -11.80 -14.02 6.70
CA VAL A 103 -11.40 -15.39 6.34
C VAL A 103 -12.61 -16.33 6.26
N SER A 104 -13.54 -16.26 7.22
CA SER A 104 -14.75 -17.09 7.20
C SER A 104 -15.65 -16.82 5.99
N ASN A 105 -15.55 -15.64 5.39
CA ASN A 105 -16.33 -15.26 4.21
C ASN A 105 -15.65 -15.60 2.87
N LEU A 106 -14.42 -16.15 2.89
CA LEU A 106 -13.70 -16.53 1.67
C LEU A 106 -14.35 -17.75 1.02
N LYS A 107 -14.85 -17.58 -0.21
CA LYS A 107 -15.33 -18.68 -1.05
C LYS A 107 -14.15 -19.28 -1.81
N VAL A 108 -13.42 -20.19 -1.18
CA VAL A 108 -12.30 -20.90 -1.83
C VAL A 108 -12.82 -22.18 -2.48
N SER A 109 -12.95 -22.17 -3.80
CA SER A 109 -13.67 -23.21 -4.56
C SER A 109 -12.94 -24.55 -4.75
N GLU A 110 -11.72 -24.77 -4.23
CA GLU A 110 -10.87 -25.86 -4.73
C GLU A 110 -10.19 -26.77 -3.70
N ARG A 111 -10.57 -26.75 -2.42
CA ARG A 111 -10.09 -27.80 -1.49
C ARG A 111 -11.25 -28.36 -0.70
N LYS A 112 -11.32 -29.68 -0.57
CA LYS A 112 -12.18 -30.42 0.37
C LYS A 112 -11.82 -30.12 1.85
N GLN A 113 -11.28 -28.94 2.14
CA GLN A 113 -10.83 -28.49 3.45
C GLN A 113 -11.72 -27.33 3.89
N VAL A 114 -12.33 -27.47 5.06
CA VAL A 114 -13.06 -26.39 5.70
C VAL A 114 -12.04 -25.36 6.16
N LEU A 115 -12.14 -24.13 5.63
CA LEU A 115 -11.45 -22.97 6.17
C LEU A 115 -12.33 -22.39 7.27
N ASP A 116 -11.84 -22.42 8.51
CA ASP A 116 -12.57 -21.89 9.67
C ASP A 116 -11.63 -21.03 10.52
N VAL A 117 -12.21 -20.20 11.38
CA VAL A 117 -11.50 -19.34 12.31
C VAL A 117 -10.85 -20.19 13.41
N PRO A 118 -9.53 -20.08 13.65
CA PRO A 118 -8.87 -20.82 14.74
C PRO A 118 -9.49 -20.48 16.10
N ARG A 119 -9.60 -21.48 17.00
CA ARG A 119 -10.06 -21.25 18.39
C ARG A 119 -9.05 -20.35 19.11
N GLN A 120 -9.44 -19.11 19.34
CA GLN A 120 -8.60 -18.15 20.06
C GLN A 120 -8.63 -18.46 21.56
N VAL A 121 -7.48 -18.81 22.13
CA VAL A 121 -7.34 -19.02 23.58
C VAL A 121 -7.11 -17.66 24.22
N PHE A 122 -7.97 -17.26 25.15
CA PHE A 122 -7.77 -16.07 26.00
C PHE A 122 -7.14 -16.55 27.32
N PHE A 123 -5.99 -15.98 27.67
CA PHE A 123 -5.31 -16.19 28.96
C PHE A 123 -5.63 -15.04 29.90
#